data_AF-A0AAU8C850-F1
#
_entry.id   AF-A0AAU8C850-F1
#
_cell.length_a   1.000
_cell.length_b   1.000
_cell.length_c   1.000
_cell.angle_alpha   90.00
_cell.angle_beta   90.00
_cell.angle_gamma   90.00
#
_symmetry.space_group_name_H-M   'P 1'
#
loop_
_entity.id
_entity.type
_entity.pdbx_description
1 polymer ?
#
loop_
_entity_poly.entity_id
_entity_poly.type
_entity_poly.pdbx_seq_one_letter_code
_entity_poly.pdbx_strand_id
1 'polypeptide(L)'
;MKEAKKTSFSMSANTARVLERNRLLSDRSARLNQIVARYDMLVANERQMVAVLADNDFLGFVIAEWLEVYPIQLSLPWIVDMVYQERKLDGYDVPDEGEYTRLVESLKKLTLTQQVALVELIETRRA
;
A
#
# COMPACT_ATOMS: atom_id res chain seq x y z
N MET A 1 9.72 -35.16 6.56
CA MET A 1 9.11 -33.92 7.09
C MET A 1 10.02 -32.77 6.69
N LYS A 2 9.51 -31.75 5.97
CA LYS A 2 10.30 -30.54 5.64
C LYS A 2 10.22 -29.60 6.85
N GLU A 3 11.35 -29.28 7.46
CA GLU A 3 11.43 -28.28 8.53
C GLU A 3 11.04 -26.91 7.95
N ALA A 4 10.05 -26.25 8.57
CA ALA A 4 9.73 -24.88 8.26
C ALA A 4 10.94 -24.01 8.64
N LYS A 5 11.53 -23.32 7.66
CA LYS A 5 12.59 -22.32 7.91
C LYS A 5 12.07 -21.34 8.97
N LYS A 6 12.74 -21.29 10.13
CA LYS A 6 12.47 -20.29 11.16
C LYS A 6 12.81 -18.92 10.58
N THR A 7 11.80 -18.17 10.15
CA THR A 7 11.93 -16.75 9.83
C THR A 7 12.23 -16.04 11.14
N SER A 8 13.51 -15.74 11.40
CA SER A 8 13.87 -14.87 12.52
C SER A 8 13.45 -13.45 12.15
N PHE A 9 12.30 -13.00 12.64
CA PHE A 9 11.90 -11.61 12.55
C PHE A 9 12.86 -10.78 13.41
N SER A 10 13.74 -9.99 12.79
CA SER A 10 14.42 -8.91 13.52
C SER A 10 13.37 -7.84 13.80
N MET A 11 12.85 -7.83 15.03
CA MET A 11 11.90 -6.81 15.46
C MET A 11 12.61 -5.46 15.60
N SER A 12 12.07 -4.43 14.96
CA SER A 12 12.51 -3.06 15.20
C SER A 12 12.35 -2.66 16.68
N ALA A 13 13.16 -1.72 17.16
CA ALA A 13 13.12 -1.26 18.55
C ALA A 13 11.73 -0.75 18.97
N ASN A 14 11.00 -0.13 18.04
CA ASN A 14 9.63 0.34 18.26
C ASN A 14 8.65 -0.84 18.43
N THR A 15 8.78 -1.88 17.61
CA THR A 15 7.97 -3.11 17.71
C THR A 15 8.21 -3.82 19.05
N ALA A 16 9.46 -3.95 19.48
CA ALA A 16 9.82 -4.56 20.76
C ALA A 16 9.22 -3.80 21.96
N ARG A 17 9.29 -2.47 21.93
CA ARG A 17 8.74 -1.61 23.00
C ARG A 17 7.22 -1.69 23.11
N VAL A 18 6.52 -1.78 21.97
CA VAL A 18 5.07 -1.98 21.94
C VAL A 18 4.69 -3.35 22.50
N LEU A 19 5.43 -4.40 22.16
CA LEU A 19 5.20 -5.75 22.69
C LEU A 19 5.45 -5.83 24.20
N GLU A 20 6.50 -5.20 24.70
CA GLU A 20 6.81 -5.16 26.13
C GLU A 20 5.71 -4.41 26.91
N ARG A 21 5.24 -3.27 26.40
CA ARG A 21 4.09 -2.57 26.99
C ARG A 21 2.82 -3.44 26.98
N ASN A 22 2.64 -4.28 25.95
CA ASN A 22 1.47 -5.15 25.84
C ASN A 22 1.53 -6.33 26.81
N ARG A 23 2.72 -6.81 27.18
CA ARG A 23 2.88 -7.90 28.16
C ARG A 23 2.34 -7.55 29.55
N LEU A 24 2.32 -6.27 29.91
CA LEU A 24 1.93 -5.77 31.22
C LEU A 24 0.42 -5.53 31.37
N LEU A 25 -0.37 -5.76 30.31
CA LEU A 25 -1.82 -5.56 30.35
C LEU A 25 -2.52 -6.86 30.74
N SER A 26 -3.26 -6.81 31.86
CA SER A 26 -4.00 -7.95 32.42
C SER A 26 -5.18 -8.39 31.55
N ASP A 27 -5.82 -7.44 30.85
CA ASP A 27 -6.92 -7.73 29.92
C ASP A 27 -6.44 -7.76 28.47
N ARG A 28 -6.22 -8.98 27.96
CA ARG A 28 -5.81 -9.22 26.57
C ARG A 28 -6.90 -8.85 25.56
N SER A 29 -8.18 -9.00 25.91
CA SER A 29 -9.29 -8.73 25.00
C SER A 29 -9.46 -7.23 24.77
N ALA A 30 -9.45 -6.43 25.85
CA ALA A 30 -9.48 -4.98 25.76
C ALA A 30 -8.28 -4.45 24.95
N ARG A 31 -7.11 -5.10 25.08
CA ARG A 31 -5.92 -4.71 24.33
C ARG A 31 -6.02 -5.02 22.84
N LEU A 32 -6.52 -6.19 22.47
CA LEU A 32 -6.77 -6.52 21.06
C LEU A 32 -7.74 -5.52 20.43
N ASN A 33 -8.85 -5.21 21.11
CA ASN A 33 -9.82 -4.22 20.63
C ASN A 33 -9.21 -2.83 20.45
N GLN A 34 -8.32 -2.39 21.34
CA GLN A 34 -7.60 -1.12 21.17
C GLN A 34 -6.65 -1.12 19.97
N ILE A 35 -6.00 -2.25 19.67
CA ILE A 35 -5.10 -2.37 18.51
C ILE A 35 -5.91 -2.32 17.23
N VAL A 36 -6.99 -3.11 17.15
CA VAL A 36 -7.92 -3.12 16.02
C VAL A 36 -8.48 -1.71 15.78
N ALA A 37 -9.04 -1.07 16.81
CA ALA A 37 -9.61 0.27 16.67
C ALA A 37 -8.59 1.32 16.18
N ARG A 38 -7.34 1.26 16.67
CA ARG A 38 -6.28 2.18 16.21
C ARG A 38 -5.87 1.91 14.77
N TYR A 39 -5.80 0.64 14.38
CA TYR A 39 -5.50 0.24 13.02
C TYR A 39 -6.61 0.70 12.07
N ASP A 40 -7.88 0.43 12.41
CA ASP A 40 -9.04 0.87 11.62
C ASP A 40 -9.07 2.39 11.45
N MET A 41 -8.80 3.14 12.53
CA MET A 41 -8.70 4.61 12.45
C MET A 41 -7.57 5.07 11.53
N LEU A 42 -6.39 4.44 11.61
CA LEU A 42 -5.25 4.78 10.76
C LEU A 42 -5.57 4.48 9.30
N VAL A 43 -6.05 3.27 9.01
CA VAL A 43 -6.43 2.85 7.65
C VAL A 43 -7.51 3.76 7.08
N ALA A 44 -8.55 4.07 7.84
CA ALA A 44 -9.62 4.98 7.40
C ALA A 44 -9.07 6.38 7.08
N ASN A 45 -8.19 6.92 7.93
CA ASN A 45 -7.57 8.22 7.71
C ASN A 45 -6.70 8.22 6.46
N GLU A 46 -5.82 7.23 6.29
CA GLU A 46 -4.95 7.15 5.12
C GLU A 46 -5.75 6.93 3.82
N ARG A 47 -6.80 6.09 3.85
CA ARG A 47 -7.72 5.91 2.71
C ARG A 47 -8.43 7.19 2.32
N GLN A 48 -8.86 8.00 3.30
CA GLN A 48 -9.49 9.29 3.02
C GLN A 48 -8.54 10.25 2.30
N MET A 49 -7.25 10.25 2.66
CA MET A 49 -6.23 11.12 2.03
C MET A 49 -5.95 10.75 0.57
N VAL A 50 -6.20 9.50 0.19
CA VAL A 50 -5.90 8.99 -1.17
C VAL A 50 -7.14 8.68 -2.01
N ALA A 51 -8.34 8.86 -1.45
CA ALA A 51 -9.61 8.49 -2.09
C ALA A 51 -9.80 9.12 -3.47
N VAL A 52 -9.32 10.34 -3.68
CA VAL A 52 -9.41 11.06 -4.96
C VAL A 52 -8.58 10.43 -6.09
N LEU A 53 -7.56 9.63 -5.74
CA LEU A 53 -6.71 8.94 -6.70
C LEU A 53 -7.19 7.52 -6.98
N ALA A 54 -8.06 6.96 -6.12
CA ALA A 54 -8.51 5.58 -6.22
C ALA A 54 -9.44 5.32 -7.42
N ASP A 55 -10.06 6.38 -7.98
CA ASP A 55 -10.92 6.30 -9.17
C ASP A 55 -10.14 6.54 -10.48
N ASN A 56 -8.80 6.65 -10.44
CA ASN A 56 -8.00 6.79 -11.65
C ASN A 56 -7.90 5.44 -12.40
N ASP A 57 -8.40 5.40 -13.63
CA ASP A 57 -8.46 4.17 -14.42
C ASP A 57 -7.09 3.60 -14.78
N PHE A 58 -6.14 4.47 -15.14
CA PHE A 58 -4.79 4.05 -15.44
C PHE A 58 -4.10 3.46 -14.20
N LEU A 59 -4.27 4.08 -13.04
CA LEU A 59 -3.71 3.58 -11.78
C LEU A 59 -4.30 2.22 -11.40
N GLY A 60 -5.61 2.03 -11.62
CA GLY A 60 -6.27 0.75 -11.43
C GLY A 60 -5.74 -0.35 -12.35
N PHE A 61 -5.47 -0.01 -13.62
CA PHE A 61 -4.81 -0.91 -14.55
C PHE A 61 -3.38 -1.26 -14.10
N VAL A 62 -2.56 -0.26 -13.75
CA VAL A 62 -1.18 -0.46 -13.30
C VAL A 62 -1.13 -1.43 -12.11
N ILE A 63 -2.03 -1.24 -11.14
CA ILE A 63 -2.09 -2.08 -9.95
C ILE A 63 -2.52 -3.51 -10.29
N ALA A 64 -3.50 -3.68 -11.18
CA ALA A 64 -3.92 -5.01 -11.63
C ALA A 64 -2.75 -5.77 -12.31
N GLU A 65 -2.06 -5.15 -13.26
CA GLU A 65 -0.93 -5.78 -13.96
C GLU A 65 0.26 -6.05 -13.03
N TRP A 66 0.59 -5.11 -12.15
CA TRP A 66 1.79 -5.22 -11.31
C TRP A 66 1.64 -6.27 -10.21
N LEU A 67 0.45 -6.36 -9.59
CA LEU A 67 0.18 -7.29 -8.50
C LEU A 67 0.12 -8.75 -8.94
N GLU A 68 -0.13 -9.03 -10.22
CA GLU A 68 -0.01 -10.39 -10.76
C GLU A 68 1.41 -10.94 -10.65
N VAL A 69 2.42 -10.06 -10.56
CA VAL A 69 3.83 -10.43 -10.70
C VAL A 69 4.67 -10.15 -9.45
N TYR A 70 4.42 -9.06 -8.72
CA TYR A 70 5.24 -8.69 -7.56
C TYR A 70 4.44 -8.10 -6.39
N PRO A 71 4.78 -8.45 -5.14
CA PRO A 71 4.32 -7.65 -4.00
C PRO A 71 4.88 -6.23 -4.15
N ILE A 72 4.04 -5.20 -3.99
CA ILE A 72 4.47 -3.80 -4.05
C ILE A 72 5.41 -3.51 -2.86
N GLN A 73 6.70 -3.73 -3.08
CA GLN A 73 7.80 -3.35 -2.18
C GLN A 73 8.50 -2.05 -2.66
N LEU A 74 8.09 -1.53 -3.82
CA LEU A 74 8.65 -0.35 -4.47
C LEU A 74 7.69 0.84 -4.38
N SER A 75 8.23 2.04 -4.59
CA SER A 75 7.49 3.30 -4.67
C SER A 75 6.45 3.24 -5.81
N LEU A 76 5.18 3.44 -5.51
CA LEU A 76 4.08 3.45 -6.49
C LEU A 76 4.33 4.40 -7.68
N PRO A 77 4.88 5.63 -7.51
CA PRO A 77 5.31 6.47 -8.62
C PRO A 77 6.23 5.78 -9.64
N TRP A 78 7.15 4.94 -9.17
CA TRP A 78 8.12 4.27 -10.04
C TRP A 78 7.46 3.17 -10.86
N ILE A 79 6.57 2.41 -10.24
CA ILE A 79 5.78 1.37 -10.90
C ILE A 79 4.93 1.99 -12.01
N VAL A 80 4.25 3.10 -11.71
CA VAL A 80 3.41 3.83 -12.68
C VAL A 80 4.23 4.35 -13.86
N ASP A 81 5.42 4.90 -13.61
CA ASP A 81 6.31 5.35 -14.70
C ASP A 81 6.75 4.18 -15.57
N MET A 82 7.16 3.07 -14.96
CA MET A 82 7.63 1.89 -15.70
C MET A 82 6.54 1.34 -16.63
N VAL A 83 5.32 1.11 -16.11
CA VAL A 83 4.18 0.62 -16.89
C VAL A 83 3.77 1.62 -17.98
N TYR A 84 3.81 2.92 -17.69
CA TYR A 84 3.52 3.95 -18.68
C TYR A 84 4.51 3.93 -19.85
N GLN A 85 5.82 3.86 -19.58
CA GLN A 85 6.83 3.84 -20.63
C GLN A 85 6.73 2.56 -21.47
N GLU A 86 6.57 1.40 -20.84
CA GLU A 86 6.43 0.13 -21.56
C GLU A 86 5.22 0.14 -22.50
N ARG A 87 4.05 0.53 -22.00
CA ARG A 87 2.83 0.59 -22.83
C ARG A 87 2.91 1.62 -23.95
N LYS A 88 3.50 2.79 -23.68
CA LYS A 88 3.71 3.82 -24.70
C LYS A 88 4.63 3.31 -25.82
N LEU A 89 5.68 2.56 -25.47
CA LEU A 89 6.59 1.95 -26.44
C LEU A 89 5.91 0.86 -27.28
N ASP A 90 5.05 0.06 -26.66
CA ASP A 90 4.30 -1.02 -27.31
C ASP A 90 3.09 -0.52 -28.12
N GLY A 91 2.80 0.79 -28.10
CA GLY A 91 1.72 1.41 -28.85
C GLY A 91 0.33 1.18 -28.26
N TYR A 92 0.25 0.83 -26.98
CA TYR A 92 -1.02 0.74 -26.26
C TYR A 92 -1.55 2.12 -25.85
N ASP A 93 -2.85 2.18 -25.57
CA ASP A 93 -3.48 3.37 -25.02
C ASP A 93 -2.94 3.66 -23.61
N VAL A 94 -2.56 4.92 -23.40
CA VAL A 94 -2.02 5.49 -22.16
C VAL A 94 -2.54 6.92 -21.98
N PRO A 95 -2.63 7.44 -20.75
CA PRO A 95 -3.01 8.83 -20.52
C PRO A 95 -2.12 9.81 -21.29
N ASP A 96 -2.66 11.00 -21.61
CA ASP A 96 -1.83 12.04 -22.22
C ASP A 96 -0.71 12.50 -21.27
N GLU A 97 0.33 13.13 -21.83
CA GLU A 97 1.51 13.50 -21.04
C GLU A 97 1.20 14.46 -19.87
N GLY A 98 0.16 15.30 -20.00
CA GLY A 98 -0.26 16.22 -18.95
C GLY A 98 -1.04 15.52 -17.83
N GLU A 99 -1.89 14.56 -18.16
CA GLU A 99 -2.56 13.67 -17.20
C GLU A 99 -1.55 12.79 -16.47
N TYR A 100 -0.64 12.14 -17.21
CA TYR A 100 0.44 11.33 -16.67
C TYR A 100 1.31 12.13 -15.68
N THR A 101 1.77 13.31 -16.08
CA THR A 101 2.62 14.16 -15.24
C THR A 101 1.90 14.55 -13.95
N ARG A 102 0.61 14.92 -14.03
CA ARG A 102 -0.19 15.27 -12.84
C ARG A 102 -0.39 14.07 -11.91
N LEU A 103 -0.58 12.88 -12.46
CA LEU A 103 -0.72 11.66 -11.68
C LEU A 103 0.58 11.36 -10.91
N VAL A 104 1.72 11.34 -11.59
CA VAL A 104 3.02 11.06 -10.96
C VAL A 104 3.36 12.08 -9.89
N GLU A 105 3.13 13.37 -10.14
CA GLU A 105 3.36 14.43 -9.15
C GLU A 105 2.41 14.31 -7.93
N SER A 106 1.19 13.80 -8.13
CA SER A 106 0.28 13.50 -7.02
C SER A 106 0.79 12.31 -6.20
N LEU A 107 1.26 11.25 -6.86
CA LEU A 107 1.78 10.05 -6.19
C LEU A 107 3.07 10.32 -5.41
N LYS A 108 3.97 11.17 -5.92
CA LYS A 108 5.22 11.56 -5.24
C LYS A 108 4.97 12.28 -3.90
N LYS A 109 3.80 12.90 -3.72
CA LYS A 109 3.42 13.58 -2.47
C LYS A 109 2.93 12.61 -1.40
N LEU A 110 2.62 11.37 -1.77
CA LEU A 110 2.11 10.36 -0.85
C LEU A 110 3.25 9.74 -0.03
N THR A 111 3.02 9.60 1.26
CA THR A 111 3.88 8.75 2.11
C THR A 111 3.78 7.29 1.70
N LEU A 112 4.74 6.45 2.10
CA LEU A 112 4.68 5.01 1.82
C LEU A 112 3.40 4.36 2.35
N THR A 113 2.94 4.73 3.54
CA THR A 113 1.68 4.22 4.11
C THR A 113 0.47 4.62 3.26
N GLN A 114 0.46 5.83 2.72
CA GLN A 114 -0.60 6.31 1.82
C GLN A 114 -0.59 5.58 0.48
N GLN A 115 0.60 5.30 -0.06
CA GLN A 115 0.73 4.49 -1.27
C GLN A 115 0.17 3.07 -1.06
N VAL A 116 0.47 2.43 0.08
CA VAL A 116 -0.12 1.13 0.44
C VAL A 116 -1.63 1.23 0.61
N ALA A 117 -2.13 2.23 1.33
CA ALA A 117 -3.57 2.43 1.52
C ALA A 117 -4.31 2.69 0.20
N LEU A 118 -3.66 3.36 -0.77
CA LEU A 118 -4.21 3.60 -2.11
C LEU A 118 -4.32 2.30 -2.90
N VAL A 119 -3.28 1.46 -2.87
CA VAL A 119 -3.31 0.13 -3.49
C VAL A 119 -4.47 -0.70 -2.93
N GLU A 120 -4.54 -0.85 -1.61
CA GLU A 120 -5.61 -1.63 -0.97
C GLU A 120 -7.02 -1.11 -1.31
N LEU A 121 -7.17 0.21 -1.38
CA LEU A 121 -8.45 0.85 -1.71
C LEU A 121 -8.85 0.56 -3.16
N ILE A 122 -7.90 0.57 -4.09
CA ILE A 122 -8.12 0.25 -5.50
C ILE A 122 -8.47 -1.23 -5.67
N GLU A 123 -7.73 -2.13 -5.03
CA GLU A 123 -8.05 -3.57 -5.00
C GLU A 123 -9.47 -3.80 -4.48
N THR A 124 -9.85 -3.14 -3.39
CA THR A 124 -11.19 -3.27 -2.79
C THR A 124 -12.30 -2.81 -3.72
N ARG A 125 -12.07 -1.76 -4.53
CA ARG A 125 -13.07 -1.20 -5.45
C ARG A 125 -13.21 -1.98 -6.76
N ARG A 126 -12.17 -2.75 -7.13
CA ARG A 126 -12.07 -3.44 -8.43
C ARG A 126 -12.18 -4.97 -8.32
N ALA A 127 -12.21 -5.52 -7.11
CA ALA A 127 -12.60 -6.90 -6.81
C ALA A 127 -14.11 -7.11 -6.98
#